data_AF-A0A3B8NZS9-F1
#
_entry.id   AF-A0A3B8NZS9-F1
#
_cell.length_a   1.000
_cell.length_b   1.000
_cell.length_c   1.000
_cell.angle_alpha   90.00
_cell.angle_beta   90.00
_cell.angle_gamma   90.00
#
_symmetry.space_group_name_H-M   'P 1'
#
loop_
_entity.id
_entity.type
_entity.pdbx_description
1 polymer ?
#
loop_
_entity_poly.entity_id
_entity_poly.type
_entity_poly.pdbx_seq_one_letter_code
_entity_poly.pdbx_strand_id
1 'polypeptide(L)'
;AEQGSAWTRGMLVALDWRLDELLVELSRYRHGFLTCSSDVAGLRLTGTFLLDDLEGALANLQDSLPVRVRRLTRYWVRIERRTA
;
A
#
# COMPACT_ATOMS: atom_id res chain seq x y z
N ALA A 1 9.26 5.97 24.31
CA ALA A 1 8.38 5.78 23.13
C ALA A 1 8.63 6.95 22.19
N GLU A 2 9.65 6.84 21.35
CA GLU A 2 9.99 7.87 20.37
C GLU A 2 9.39 7.48 19.03
N GLN A 3 8.09 7.74 18.86
CA GLN A 3 7.41 7.64 17.56
C GLN A 3 7.52 9.01 16.86
N GLY A 4 8.75 9.44 16.60
CA GLY A 4 9.05 10.80 16.12
C GLY A 4 9.82 10.79 14.81
N SER A 5 9.14 11.14 13.71
CA SER A 5 9.71 11.61 12.44
C SER A 5 10.51 10.61 11.61
N ALA A 6 9.81 9.72 10.91
CA ALA A 6 10.37 8.96 9.78
C ALA A 6 9.98 9.59 8.41
N TRP A 7 9.84 10.91 8.32
CA TRP A 7 9.52 11.61 7.08
C TRP A 7 10.73 12.01 6.23
N THR A 8 11.95 11.71 6.68
CA THR A 8 13.14 12.40 6.14
C THR A 8 13.78 11.75 4.90
N ARG A 9 13.29 10.59 4.39
CA ARG A 9 14.01 9.84 3.33
C ARG A 9 13.15 9.09 2.31
N GLY A 10 12.01 9.62 1.87
CA GLY A 10 11.18 8.94 0.85
C GLY A 10 10.53 7.65 1.36
N MET A 11 10.23 7.60 2.66
CA MET A 11 9.58 6.46 3.31
C MET A 11 8.28 6.92 3.97
N LEU A 12 7.23 6.10 3.85
CA LEU A 12 5.94 6.25 4.49
C LEU A 12 5.83 5.20 5.59
N VAL A 13 5.71 5.65 6.84
CA VAL A 13 5.48 4.76 7.99
C VAL A 13 3.98 4.75 8.28
N ALA A 14 3.36 3.59 8.05
CA ALA A 14 1.97 3.35 8.35
C ALA A 14 1.86 2.59 9.67
N LEU A 15 1.17 3.16 10.65
CA LEU A 15 0.94 2.56 11.97
C LEU A 15 -0.57 2.45 12.17
N ASP A 16 -1.11 1.23 12.07
CA ASP A 16 -2.56 0.96 12.17
C ASP A 16 -3.40 1.68 11.09
N TRP A 17 -2.84 1.85 9.89
CA TRP A 17 -3.54 2.50 8.77
C TRP A 17 -4.44 1.52 8.05
N ARG A 18 -5.53 2.03 7.47
CA ARG A 18 -6.34 1.27 6.54
C ARG A 18 -5.67 1.17 5.17
N LEU A 19 -5.93 0.07 4.46
CA LEU A 19 -5.38 -0.17 3.12
C LEU A 19 -5.81 0.89 2.11
N ASP A 20 -7.08 1.33 2.17
CA ASP A 20 -7.59 2.40 1.30
C ASP A 20 -6.82 3.72 1.50
N GLU A 21 -6.61 4.14 2.75
CA GLU A 21 -5.83 5.33 3.09
C GLU A 21 -4.39 5.25 2.61
N LEU A 22 -3.73 4.10 2.83
CA LEU A 22 -2.38 3.87 2.34
C LEU A 22 -2.30 4.02 0.81
N LEU A 23 -3.23 3.43 0.08
CA LEU A 23 -3.21 3.48 -1.39
C LEU A 23 -3.46 4.88 -1.94
N VAL A 24 -4.34 5.65 -1.28
CA VAL A 24 -4.54 7.07 -1.61
C VAL A 24 -3.25 7.84 -1.39
N GLU A 25 -2.58 7.65 -0.27
CA GLU A 25 -1.33 8.35 0.02
C GLU A 25 -0.21 7.95 -0.97
N LEU A 26 -0.02 6.65 -1.22
CA LEU A 26 0.94 6.16 -2.22
C LEU A 26 0.62 6.67 -3.64
N SER A 27 -0.65 6.85 -3.99
CA SER A 27 -1.04 7.38 -5.30
C SER A 27 -0.58 8.82 -5.55
N ARG A 28 -0.29 9.60 -4.49
CA ARG A 28 0.19 10.99 -4.61
C ARG A 28 1.63 11.10 -5.09
N TYR A 29 2.45 10.11 -4.78
CA TYR A 29 3.89 10.11 -5.09
C TYR A 29 4.24 9.39 -6.39
N ARG A 30 3.24 8.87 -7.12
CA ARG A 30 3.45 8.17 -8.39
C ARG A 30 2.52 8.66 -9.49
N HIS A 31 2.92 8.39 -10.73
CA HIS A 31 2.00 8.47 -11.86
C HIS A 31 1.28 7.13 -12.09
N GLY A 32 -0.05 7.14 -11.94
CA GLY A 32 -0.95 6.02 -12.27
C GLY A 32 -2.01 5.77 -11.21
N PHE A 33 -2.89 4.79 -11.46
CA PHE A 33 -4.00 4.43 -10.57
C PHE A 33 -3.66 3.25 -9.66
N LEU A 34 -3.83 3.45 -8.35
CA LEU A 34 -3.83 2.40 -7.33
C LEU A 34 -5.23 2.34 -6.75
N THR A 35 -5.88 1.19 -6.88
CA THR A 35 -7.25 0.98 -6.40
C THR A 35 -7.32 -0.29 -5.58
N CYS A 36 -8.29 -0.40 -4.67
CA CYS A 36 -8.57 -1.66 -3.98
C CYS A 36 -10.04 -2.05 -4.11
N SER A 37 -10.32 -3.33 -3.87
CA SER A 37 -11.68 -3.83 -3.69
C SER A 37 -12.21 -3.42 -2.31
N SER A 38 -13.51 -3.13 -2.22
CA SER A 38 -14.17 -2.70 -0.98
C SER A 38 -14.01 -3.68 0.17
N ASP A 39 -13.92 -4.97 -0.14
CA ASP A 39 -13.75 -6.06 0.83
C ASP A 39 -12.38 -6.04 1.56
N VAL A 40 -11.36 -5.43 0.94
CA VAL A 40 -10.01 -5.31 1.52
C VAL A 40 -9.65 -3.89 1.94
N ALA A 41 -10.46 -2.90 1.56
CA ALA A 41 -10.22 -1.48 1.85
C ALA A 41 -10.05 -1.19 3.35
N GLY A 42 -10.83 -1.88 4.20
CA GLY A 42 -10.77 -1.73 5.66
C GLY A 42 -9.69 -2.55 6.37
N LEU A 43 -8.86 -3.30 5.65
CA LEU A 43 -7.77 -4.05 6.28
C LEU A 43 -6.77 -3.08 6.89
N ARG A 44 -6.45 -3.31 8.17
CA ARG A 44 -5.47 -2.51 8.89
C ARG A 44 -4.11 -3.14 8.75
N LEU A 45 -3.10 -2.29 8.58
CA LEU A 45 -1.73 -2.72 8.40
C LEU A 45 -0.77 -1.79 9.12
N THR A 46 0.36 -2.36 9.50
CA THR A 46 1.50 -1.62 10.04
C THR A 46 2.71 -2.01 9.23
N GLY A 47 3.43 -1.02 8.74
CA GLY A 47 4.55 -1.25 7.84
C GLY A 47 5.25 0.03 7.46
N THR A 48 6.43 -0.14 6.89
CA THR A 48 7.23 0.95 6.34
C THR A 48 7.34 0.74 4.84
N PHE A 49 6.93 1.73 4.08
CA PHE A 49 6.84 1.68 2.62
C PHE A 49 7.80 2.69 2.02
N LEU A 50 8.61 2.26 1.06
CA LEU A 50 9.45 3.17 0.28
C LEU A 50 8.57 3.80 -0.81
N LEU A 51 8.54 5.14 -0.89
CA LEU A 51 7.76 5.86 -1.91
C LEU A 51 8.34 5.65 -3.32
N ASP A 52 9.65 5.42 -3.41
CA ASP A 52 10.37 5.16 -4.67
C ASP A 52 10.31 3.69 -5.11
N ASP A 53 9.91 2.76 -4.24
CA ASP A 53 9.81 1.32 -4.54
C ASP A 53 8.39 0.77 -4.31
N LEU A 54 7.52 1.09 -5.26
CA LEU A 54 6.13 0.61 -5.25
C LEU A 54 6.04 -0.91 -5.37
N GLU A 55 6.91 -1.54 -6.15
CA GLU A 55 6.85 -2.99 -6.37
C GLU A 55 7.21 -3.74 -5.08
N GLY A 56 8.21 -3.27 -4.34
CA GLY A 56 8.52 -3.74 -2.99
C GLY A 56 7.35 -3.52 -2.02
N ALA A 57 6.72 -2.34 -2.04
CA ALA A 57 5.55 -2.04 -1.22
C ALA A 57 4.36 -2.99 -1.51
N LEU A 58 4.06 -3.24 -2.79
CA LEU A 58 3.00 -4.14 -3.23
C LEU A 58 3.30 -5.61 -2.92
N ALA A 59 4.57 -6.03 -2.98
CA ALA A 59 4.99 -7.35 -2.54
C ALA A 59 4.78 -7.50 -1.03
N ASN A 60 5.26 -6.54 -0.24
CA ASN A 60 5.11 -6.56 1.21
C ASN A 60 3.63 -6.59 1.66
N LEU A 61 2.75 -5.86 0.95
CA LEU A 61 1.30 -5.91 1.17
C LEU A 61 0.73 -7.32 0.94
N GLN A 62 1.20 -8.04 -0.08
CA GLN A 62 0.75 -9.40 -0.38
C GLN A 62 1.28 -10.45 0.60
N ASP A 63 2.39 -10.18 1.27
CA ASP A 63 2.96 -11.04 2.31
C ASP A 63 2.29 -10.79 3.66
N SER A 64 1.98 -9.53 3.97
CA SER A 64 1.43 -9.11 5.26
C SER A 64 -0.10 -9.28 5.35
N LEU A 65 -0.80 -9.22 4.23
CA LEU A 65 -2.27 -9.28 4.17
C LEU A 65 -2.75 -10.38 3.21
N PRO A 66 -3.97 -10.91 3.40
CA PRO A 66 -4.60 -11.88 2.49
C PRO A 66 -5.10 -11.19 1.21
N VAL A 67 -4.22 -10.48 0.52
CA VAL A 67 -4.51 -9.71 -0.69
C VAL A 67 -3.68 -10.22 -1.87
N ARG A 68 -4.14 -9.86 -3.06
CA ARG A 68 -3.48 -10.12 -4.34
C ARG A 68 -3.45 -8.83 -5.13
N VAL A 69 -2.30 -8.57 -5.77
CA VAL A 69 -2.11 -7.42 -6.64
C VAL A 69 -2.41 -7.84 -8.08
N ARG A 70 -3.40 -7.19 -8.69
CA ARG A 70 -3.74 -7.36 -10.11
C ARG A 70 -3.31 -6.12 -10.88
N ARG A 71 -2.49 -6.32 -11.90
CA ARG A 71 -2.10 -5.26 -12.83
C ARG A 71 -3.05 -5.31 -14.02
N LEU A 72 -3.88 -4.28 -14.18
CA LEU A 72 -4.80 -4.16 -15.31
C LEU A 72 -4.07 -3.56 -16.52
N THR A 73 -3.20 -2.58 -16.27
CA THR A 73 -2.31 -1.97 -17.28
C THR A 73 -0.97 -1.60 -16.63
N ARG A 74 -0.03 -1.06 -17.42
CA ARG A 74 1.26 -0.52 -16.90
C ARG A 74 1.07 0.52 -15.80
N TYR A 75 0.00 1.31 -15.86
CA TYR A 75 -0.25 2.42 -14.91
C TYR A 75 -1.36 2.12 -13.91
N TRP A 76 -2.15 1.05 -14.11
CA TRP A 76 -3.28 0.71 -13.25
C TRP A 76 -3.06 -0.61 -12.51
N VAL A 77 -2.96 -0.49 -11.20
CA VAL A 77 -2.90 -1.59 -10.25
C VAL A 77 -4.16 -1.61 -9.39
N ARG A 78 -4.72 -2.81 -9.20
CA ARG A 78 -5.89 -3.08 -8.37
C ARG A 78 -5.55 -4.15 -7.34
N ILE A 79 -5.80 -3.86 -6.07
CA ILE A 79 -5.62 -4.78 -4.95
C ILE A 79 -6.95 -5.44 -4.63
N GLU A 80 -6.97 -6.77 -4.60
CA GLU A 80 -8.16 -7.57 -4.36
C GLU A 80 -7.87 -8.60 -3.26
N ARG A 81 -8.91 -9.20 -2.68
CA ARG A 81 -8.72 -10.29 -1.71
C ARG A 81 -8.10 -11.49 -2.41
N ARG A 82 -7.14 -12.14 -1.77
CA ARG A 82 -6.66 -13.44 -2.21
C ARG A 82 -7.75 -14.46 -1.89
N THR A 83 -8.57 -14.79 -2.87
CA THR A 83 -9.41 -16.00 -2.81
C THR A 83 -8.48 -17.20 -2.86
N ALA A 84 -8.51 -18.02 -1.81
CA ALA A 84 -7.78 -19.28 -1.74
C ALA A 84 -8.23 -20.23 -2.86
#